data_AF-A0A5W1ERH8-F1
#
_entry.id   AF-A0A5W1ERH8-F1
#
_cell.length_a   1.000
_cell.length_b   1.000
_cell.length_c   1.000
_cell.angle_alpha   90.00
_cell.angle_beta   90.00
_cell.angle_gamma   90.00
#
_symmetry.space_group_name_H-M   'P 1'
#
loop_
_entity.id
_entity.type
_entity.pdbx_description
1 polymer ?
#
loop_
_entity_poly.entity_id
_entity_poly.type
_entity_poly.pdbx_seq_one_letter_code
_entity_poly.pdbx_strand_id
1 'polypeptide(L)' 'ATARKLAILFYNALKYGQKYVDPGADYYEERYRNRVLDGLKRRAKSLGYSLQQDPELCV' A
#
# COMPACT_ATOMS: atom_id res chain seq x y z
N ALA A 1 -7.98 13.64 3.21
CA ALA A 1 -8.75 13.09 4.35
C ALA A 1 -7.90 12.15 5.21
N THR A 2 -6.90 12.70 5.92
CA THR A 2 -6.01 11.97 6.85
C THR A 2 -6.47 12.12 8.30
N ALA A 3 -6.86 13.33 8.70
CA ALA A 3 -7.34 13.64 10.05
C ALA A 3 -8.56 12.80 10.49
N ARG A 4 -9.58 12.66 9.63
CA ARG A 4 -10.79 11.87 9.95
C ARG A 4 -10.47 10.40 10.25
N LYS A 5 -9.52 9.79 9.51
CA LYS A 5 -9.12 8.39 9.74
C LYS A 5 -8.43 8.23 11.09
N LEU A 6 -7.54 9.15 11.43
CA LEU A 6 -6.85 9.15 12.73
C LEU A 6 -7.85 9.33 13.88
N ALA A 7 -8.78 10.28 13.78
CA ALA A 7 -9.79 10.53 14.80
C ALA A 7 -10.64 9.28 15.10
N ILE A 8 -11.04 8.53 14.07
CA ILE A 8 -11.81 7.28 14.24
C ILE A 8 -10.96 6.21 14.94
N LEU A 9 -9.68 6.08 14.57
CA LEU A 9 -8.78 5.09 15.17
C LEU A 9 -8.59 5.38 16.67
N PHE A 10 -8.35 6.64 17.03
CA PHE A 10 -8.24 7.07 18.43
C PHE A 10 -9.54 6.88 19.20
N TYR A 11 -10.67 7.28 18.63
CA TYR A 11 -11.97 7.12 19.27
C TYR A 11 -12.28 5.65 19.58
N ASN A 12 -12.03 4.75 18.62
CA ASN A 12 -12.30 3.33 18.81
C ASN A 12 -11.33 2.69 19.81
N ALA A 13 -10.05 3.09 19.80
CA ALA A 13 -9.06 2.62 20.76
C ALA A 13 -9.42 3.04 22.20
N LEU A 14 -9.82 4.31 22.38
CA LEU A 14 -10.19 4.85 23.70
C LEU A 14 -11.55 4.34 24.18
N LYS A 15 -12.56 4.25 23.31
CA LYS A 15 -13.93 3.89 23.70
C LYS A 15 -14.13 2.39 23.89
N TYR A 16 -13.51 1.56 23.05
CA TYR A 16 -13.75 0.12 23.03
C TYR A 16 -12.54 -0.70 23.51
N GLY A 17 -11.45 -0.04 23.94
CA GLY A 17 -10.23 -0.72 24.37
C GLY A 17 -9.56 -1.53 23.26
N GLN A 18 -9.85 -1.22 21.99
CA GLN A 18 -9.25 -1.88 20.84
C GLN A 18 -7.76 -1.57 20.82
N LYS A 19 -6.93 -2.59 21.04
CA LYS A 19 -5.48 -2.47 20.85
C LYS A 19 -5.20 -2.35 19.36
N TYR A 20 -4.63 -1.22 18.96
CA TYR A 20 -4.10 -1.09 17.61
C TYR A 20 -2.87 -1.98 17.50
N VAL A 21 -2.98 -3.06 16.71
CA VAL A 21 -1.85 -3.89 16.33
C VAL A 21 -1.39 -3.37 14.98
N ASP A 22 -0.25 -2.69 14.98
CA ASP A 22 0.39 -2.28 13.75
C ASP A 22 0.88 -3.55 13.01
N PRO A 23 0.40 -3.84 11.79
CA PRO A 23 0.94 -4.93 10.98
C PRO A 23 2.41 -4.73 10.61
N GLY A 24 2.99 -3.56 10.91
CA GLY A 24 4.40 -3.26 10.78
C GLY A 24 4.71 -2.50 9.48
N ALA A 25 5.91 -1.94 9.41
CA ALA A 25 6.38 -1.18 8.25
C ALA A 25 6.35 -2.02 6.97
N ASP A 26 6.78 -3.28 7.05
CA ASP A 26 6.87 -4.22 5.92
C ASP A 26 5.53 -4.39 5.20
N TYR A 27 4.42 -4.49 5.94
CA TYR A 27 3.08 -4.60 5.36
C TYR A 27 2.70 -3.38 4.51
N TYR A 28 3.07 -2.18 4.96
CA TYR A 28 2.81 -0.96 4.22
C TYR A 28 3.76 -0.80 3.03
N GLU A 29 5.01 -1.24 3.15
CA GLU A 29 5.99 -1.25 2.07
C GLU A 29 5.58 -2.19 0.93
N GLU A 30 5.16 -3.42 1.22
CA GLU A 30 4.66 -4.35 0.21
C GLU A 30 3.46 -3.78 -0.54
N ARG A 31 2.52 -3.17 0.19
CA ARG A 31 1.34 -2.55 -0.41
C ARG A 31 1.70 -1.33 -1.26
N TYR A 32 2.71 -0.57 -0.84
CA TYR A 32 3.24 0.53 -1.63
C TYR A 32 3.88 0.00 -2.92
N ARG A 33 4.74 -1.02 -2.83
CA ARG A 33 5.37 -1.68 -3.98
C ARG A 33 4.33 -2.17 -4.98
N ASN A 34 3.29 -2.85 -4.51
CA ASN A 34 2.18 -3.31 -5.35
C ASN A 34 1.45 -2.16 -6.06
N ARG A 35 1.15 -1.05 -5.36
CA ARG A 35 0.55 0.13 -5.99
C ARG A 35 1.42 0.73 -7.09
N VAL A 36 2.73 0.80 -6.86
CA VAL A 36 3.68 1.33 -7.84
C VAL A 36 3.68 0.45 -9.08
N LEU A 37 3.79 -0.88 -8.91
CA LEU A 37 3.76 -1.84 -10.01
C LEU A 37 2.45 -1.78 -10.80
N ASP A 38 1.31 -1.70 -10.11
CA ASP A 38 0.01 -1.56 -10.77
C ASP A 38 -0.11 -0.26 -11.56
N GLY A 39 0.40 0.84 -11.00
CA GLY A 39 0.49 2.13 -11.69
C GLY A 39 1.32 2.04 -12.97
N LEU A 40 2.48 1.39 -12.89
CA LEU A 40 3.37 1.17 -14.03
C LEU A 40 2.71 0.29 -15.10
N LYS A 41 2.07 -0.82 -14.71
CA LYS A 41 1.31 -1.70 -15.63
C LYS A 41 0.22 -0.93 -16.38
N ARG A 42 -0.54 -0.08 -15.67
CA ARG A 42 -1.59 0.75 -16.30
C ARG A 42 -1.01 1.73 -17.32
N ARG A 43 0.12 2.39 -16.99
CA ARG A 43 0.80 3.33 -17.89
C ARG A 43 1.39 2.62 -19.12
N ALA A 44 1.99 1.45 -18.94
CA ALA A 44 2.47 0.64 -20.06
C ALA A 44 1.30 0.29 -20.99
N LYS A 45 0.18 -0.20 -20.43
CA LYS A 45 -1.02 -0.55 -21.19
C LYS A 45 -1.59 0.63 -21.98
N SER A 46 -1.62 1.84 -21.41
CA SER A 46 -2.09 3.03 -22.14
C SER A 46 -1.19 3.40 -23.33
N LEU A 47 0.07 2.97 -23.31
CA LEU A 47 1.04 3.19 -24.37
C LEU A 47 1.15 2.02 -25.35
N GLY A 48 0.34 0.96 -25.18
CA GLY A 48 0.41 -0.24 -26.00
C GLY A 48 1.54 -1.21 -25.64
N TYR A 49 2.22 -0.99 -24.51
CA TYR A 49 3.31 -1.85 -24.02
C TYR A 49 2.85 -2.73 -22.85
N SER A 50 3.53 -3.86 -22.64
CA SER A 50 3.38 -4.72 -21.47
C SER A 50 4.59 -4.56 -20.53
N LEU A 51 4.34 -4.48 -19.22
CA LEU A 51 5.41 -4.47 -18.23
C LEU A 51 5.90 -5.91 -18.01
N GLN A 52 7.13 -6.20 -18.44
CA GLN A 52 7.80 -7.47 -18.19
C GLN A 52 8.89 -7.26 -17.12
N GLN A 53 9.03 -8.24 -16.22
CA GLN A 53 10.13 -8.23 -15.25
C GLN A 53 11.44 -8.49 -15.97
N ASP A 54 12.47 -7.74 -15.62
CA ASP A 54 13.82 -7.97 -16.11
C ASP A 54 14.38 -9.24 -15.45
N PRO A 55 14.69 -10.30 -16.22
CA PRO A 55 15.18 -11.55 -15.68
C PRO A 55 16.56 -11.44 -15.02
N GLU A 56 17.36 -10.41 -15.31
CA GLU A 56 18.75 -10.29 -14.79
C GLU A 56 18.85 -9.55 -13.45
N LEU A 57 17.79 -8.88 -13.00
CA LEU A 57 17.75 -8.04 -11.79
C LEU A 57 16.86 -8.59 -10.66
N CYS A 58 16.29 -9.78 -10.83
CA CYS A 58 15.56 -10.47 -9.76
C CYS A 58 16.56 -11.06 -8.74
N VAL A 59 16.96 -10.25 -7.76
CA VAL A 59 17.64 -10.68 -6.52
C VAL A 59 16.61 -11.01 -5.45
#